data_AF-A0A4Q1RKV4-F1
#
_entry.id   AF-A0A4Q1RKV4-F1
#
_cell.length_a   1.000
_cell.length_b   1.000
_cell.length_c   1.000
_cell.angle_alpha   90.00
_cell.angle_beta   90.00
_cell.angle_gamma   90.00
#
_symmetry.space_group_name_H-M   'P 1'
#
loop_
_entity.id
_entity.type
_entity.pdbx_description
1 polymer ?
#
loop_
_entity_poly.entity_id
_entity_poly.type
_entity_poly.pdbx_seq_one_letter_code
_entity_poly.pdbx_strand_id
1 'polypeptide(L)'
;MTDELLYIYEELHFSVDLFDYLIEYCVSKGSKDIHYIKKVAFSWHEAGINTVTRAKQETTTYHRNYFSILKAFGISNRNPVQSEIHMIDHWMKDYGFTMDILTEACSRTVASTGKANFRYADKILSGWKDKGVRHLTDIQALDTLHRQLQSDRQEQKQRQEQKGTRPAGSGNKFNNFQQRNYDYDQLENQLLKK
;
A
#
# COMPACT_ATOMS: atom_id res chain seq x y z
N MET A 1 15.08 -33.00 15.33
CA MET A 1 13.98 -33.08 14.35
C MET A 1 12.64 -33.38 15.02
N THR A 2 12.59 -34.26 16.02
CA THR A 2 11.39 -34.59 16.80
C THR A 2 10.98 -33.50 17.79
N ASP A 3 11.94 -32.83 18.43
CA ASP A 3 11.66 -31.98 19.59
C ASP A 3 10.93 -30.67 19.22
N GLU A 4 11.14 -30.13 18.02
CA GLU A 4 10.44 -28.93 17.57
C GLU A 4 9.00 -29.21 17.12
N LEU A 5 8.73 -30.38 16.54
CA LEU A 5 7.36 -30.79 16.22
C LEU A 5 6.61 -31.19 17.49
N LEU A 6 7.31 -31.78 18.47
CA LEU A 6 6.76 -32.07 19.78
C LEU A 6 6.41 -30.77 20.52
N TYR A 7 7.27 -29.75 20.48
CA TYR A 7 6.97 -28.41 21.00
C TYR A 7 5.70 -27.80 20.37
N ILE A 8 5.55 -27.89 19.05
CA ILE A 8 4.34 -27.40 18.36
C ILE A 8 3.08 -28.15 18.83
N TYR A 9 3.19 -29.48 18.98
CA TYR A 9 2.07 -30.32 19.38
C TYR A 9 1.69 -30.16 20.85
N GLU A 10 2.68 -30.10 21.74
CA GLU A 10 2.50 -30.02 23.20
C GLU A 10 2.21 -28.60 23.69
N GLU A 11 2.83 -27.57 23.08
CA GLU A 11 2.76 -26.19 23.59
C GLU A 11 1.70 -25.32 22.90
N LEU A 12 1.37 -25.60 21.63
CA LEU A 12 0.30 -24.87 20.93
C LEU A 12 -1.07 -25.57 21.05
N HIS A 13 -1.12 -26.76 21.66
CA HIS A 13 -2.33 -27.57 21.89
C HIS A 13 -3.21 -27.73 20.64
N PHE A 14 -2.58 -27.88 19.46
CA PHE A 14 -3.31 -28.14 18.22
C PHE A 14 -3.95 -29.52 18.26
N SER A 15 -5.16 -29.66 17.74
CA SER A 15 -5.74 -30.98 17.51
C SER A 15 -4.93 -31.73 16.46
N VAL A 16 -4.97 -33.07 16.50
CA VAL A 16 -4.32 -33.94 15.50
C VAL A 16 -4.74 -33.53 14.08
N ASP A 17 -6.03 -33.28 13.86
CA ASP A 17 -6.57 -32.85 12.56
C ASP A 17 -5.99 -31.50 12.09
N LEU A 18 -5.81 -30.54 13.01
CA LEU A 18 -5.24 -29.23 12.68
C LEU A 18 -3.74 -29.34 12.36
N PHE A 19 -3.03 -30.18 13.09
CA PHE A 19 -1.61 -30.43 12.86
C PHE A 19 -1.36 -31.16 11.54
N ASP A 20 -2.19 -32.15 11.20
CA ASP A 20 -2.12 -32.83 9.90
C ASP A 20 -2.39 -31.85 8.75
N TYR A 21 -3.43 -31.02 8.89
CA TYR A 21 -3.74 -29.97 7.92
C TYR A 21 -2.62 -28.92 7.79
N LEU A 22 -1.94 -28.56 8.89
CA LEU A 22 -0.79 -27.66 8.88
C LEU A 22 0.35 -28.21 8.01
N ILE A 23 0.67 -29.50 8.15
CA ILE A 23 1.71 -30.16 7.35
C ILE A 23 1.28 -30.21 5.89
N GLU A 24 0.06 -30.66 5.59
CA GLU A 24 -0.50 -30.70 4.23
C GLU A 24 -0.41 -29.31 3.58
N TYR A 25 -0.83 -28.27 4.30
CA TYR A 25 -0.78 -26.89 3.86
C TYR A 25 0.64 -26.45 3.51
N CYS A 26 1.62 -26.65 4.39
CA CYS A 26 3.00 -26.23 4.16
C CYS A 26 3.61 -26.95 2.94
N VAL A 27 3.38 -28.26 2.81
CA VAL A 27 3.84 -29.05 1.67
C VAL A 27 3.18 -28.58 0.38
N SER A 28 1.87 -28.27 0.39
CA SER A 28 1.15 -27.74 -0.78
C SER A 28 1.68 -26.37 -1.24
N LYS A 29 2.24 -25.58 -0.31
CA LYS A 29 2.93 -24.31 -0.59
C LYS A 29 4.39 -24.49 -1.03
N GLY A 30 4.85 -25.73 -1.20
CA GLY A 30 6.20 -26.05 -1.66
C GLY A 30 7.26 -25.99 -0.57
N SER A 31 6.88 -25.86 0.71
CA SER A 31 7.81 -25.79 1.83
C SER A 31 7.69 -27.01 2.74
N LYS A 32 8.75 -27.81 2.77
CA LYS A 32 8.92 -28.95 3.70
C LYS A 32 9.82 -28.61 4.89
N ASP A 33 10.23 -27.35 4.99
CA ASP A 33 11.15 -26.89 6.03
C ASP A 33 10.42 -26.81 7.38
N ILE A 34 10.97 -27.49 8.40
CA ILE A 34 10.41 -27.52 9.75
C ILE A 34 10.30 -26.12 10.38
N HIS A 35 11.24 -25.21 10.09
CA HIS A 35 11.20 -23.83 10.57
C HIS A 35 10.04 -23.07 9.91
N TYR A 36 9.74 -23.36 8.65
CA TYR A 36 8.58 -22.77 7.97
C TYR A 36 7.27 -23.30 8.57
N ILE A 37 7.18 -24.63 8.78
CA ILE A 37 6.01 -25.25 9.45
C ILE A 37 5.79 -24.62 10.83
N LYS A 38 6.86 -24.46 11.61
CA LYS A 38 6.85 -23.82 12.93
C LYS A 38 6.36 -22.38 12.86
N LYS A 39 6.85 -21.59 11.89
CA LYS A 39 6.41 -20.20 11.69
C LYS A 39 4.91 -20.13 11.38
N VAL A 40 4.39 -21.02 10.53
CA VAL A 40 2.95 -21.07 10.21
C VAL A 40 2.15 -21.50 11.44
N ALA A 41 2.63 -22.50 12.19
CA ALA A 41 2.00 -22.96 13.42
C ALA A 41 1.85 -21.82 14.45
N PHE A 42 2.93 -21.09 14.71
CA PHE A 42 2.90 -19.93 15.61
C PHE A 42 1.94 -18.85 15.11
N SER A 43 1.98 -18.51 13.81
CA SER A 43 1.06 -17.53 13.25
C SER A 43 -0.41 -17.93 13.41
N TRP A 44 -0.74 -19.21 13.26
CA TRP A 44 -2.10 -19.71 13.50
C TRP A 44 -2.48 -19.64 14.98
N HIS A 45 -1.56 -20.01 15.88
CA HIS A 45 -1.79 -19.93 17.31
C HIS A 45 -2.00 -18.49 17.80
N GLU A 46 -1.15 -17.54 17.37
CA GLU A 46 -1.30 -16.11 17.69
C GLU A 46 -2.62 -15.53 17.15
N ALA A 47 -3.11 -16.03 16.02
CA ALA A 47 -4.40 -15.68 15.45
C ALA A 47 -5.60 -16.40 16.12
N GLY A 48 -5.37 -17.25 17.13
CA GLY A 48 -6.43 -18.01 17.80
C GLY A 48 -7.09 -19.08 16.91
N ILE A 49 -6.36 -19.56 15.90
CA ILE A 49 -6.82 -20.60 14.97
C ILE A 49 -6.54 -21.96 15.60
N ASN A 50 -7.60 -22.59 16.09
CA ASN A 50 -7.56 -23.90 16.76
C ASN A 50 -8.39 -24.98 16.05
N THR A 51 -8.91 -24.70 14.85
CA THR A 51 -9.68 -25.66 14.05
C THR A 51 -9.26 -25.62 12.59
N VAL A 52 -9.35 -26.77 11.91
CA VAL A 52 -9.09 -26.89 10.47
C VAL A 52 -9.94 -25.92 9.66
N THR A 53 -11.21 -25.74 10.04
CA THR A 53 -12.14 -24.80 9.37
C THR A 53 -11.63 -23.37 9.43
N ARG A 54 -11.19 -22.89 10.61
CA ARG A 54 -10.61 -21.55 10.76
C ARG A 54 -9.31 -21.41 9.97
N ALA A 55 -8.44 -22.43 9.98
CA ALA A 55 -7.20 -22.41 9.21
C ALA A 55 -7.44 -22.32 7.70
N LYS A 56 -8.44 -23.05 7.18
CA LYS A 56 -8.89 -22.97 5.78
C LYS A 56 -9.44 -21.58 5.43
N GLN A 57 -10.27 -21.00 6.31
CA GLN A 57 -10.82 -19.67 6.14
C GLN A 57 -9.73 -18.60 6.10
N GLU A 58 -8.78 -18.66 7.03
CA GLU A 58 -7.67 -17.72 7.10
C GLU A 58 -6.81 -17.80 5.83
N THR A 59 -6.45 -19.01 5.42
CA THR A 59 -5.66 -19.26 4.21
C THR A 59 -6.36 -18.72 2.96
N THR A 60 -7.68 -18.95 2.85
CA THR A 60 -8.48 -18.47 1.72
C THR A 60 -8.59 -16.94 1.71
N THR A 61 -8.69 -16.33 2.89
CA THR A 61 -8.79 -14.88 3.05
C THR A 61 -7.49 -14.19 2.64
N TYR A 62 -6.33 -14.63 3.15
CA TYR A 62 -5.04 -14.11 2.70
C TYR A 62 -4.83 -14.28 1.21
N HIS A 63 -5.18 -15.45 0.68
CA HIS A 63 -5.10 -15.70 -0.76
C HIS A 63 -5.91 -14.64 -1.52
N ARG A 64 -7.18 -14.41 -1.15
CA ARG A 64 -8.02 -13.36 -1.77
C ARG A 64 -7.41 -11.96 -1.63
N ASN A 65 -6.84 -11.62 -0.49
CA ASN A 65 -6.22 -10.31 -0.26
C ASN A 65 -5.04 -10.09 -1.21
N TYR A 66 -4.15 -11.08 -1.37
CA TYR A 66 -3.03 -10.97 -2.32
C TYR A 66 -3.50 -10.72 -3.75
N PHE A 67 -4.49 -11.49 -4.24
CA PHE A 67 -5.04 -11.26 -5.59
C PHE A 67 -5.74 -9.92 -5.73
N SER A 68 -6.38 -9.43 -4.68
CA SER A 68 -7.04 -8.11 -4.70
C SER A 68 -6.00 -6.98 -4.85
N ILE A 69 -4.87 -7.07 -4.15
CA ILE A 69 -3.76 -6.12 -4.29
C ILE A 69 -3.11 -6.22 -5.67
N LEU A 70 -2.85 -7.43 -6.17
CA LEU A 70 -2.31 -7.62 -7.51
C LEU A 70 -3.24 -7.01 -8.58
N LYS A 71 -4.55 -7.22 -8.45
CA LYS A 71 -5.55 -6.63 -9.33
C LYS A 71 -5.53 -5.10 -9.27
N ALA A 72 -5.37 -4.50 -8.09
CA ALA A 72 -5.22 -3.05 -7.93
C ALA A 72 -3.95 -2.50 -8.59
N PHE A 73 -2.90 -3.33 -8.70
CA PHE A 73 -1.71 -3.01 -9.52
C PHE A 73 -1.89 -3.25 -11.03
N GLY A 74 -3.05 -3.76 -11.47
CA GLY A 74 -3.29 -4.15 -12.86
C GLY A 74 -2.71 -5.53 -13.24
N ILE A 75 -2.37 -6.36 -12.26
CA ILE A 75 -1.84 -7.72 -12.46
C ILE A 75 -2.95 -8.73 -12.21
N SER A 76 -3.43 -9.41 -13.26
CA SER A 76 -4.48 -10.44 -13.15
C SER A 76 -4.09 -11.82 -13.68
N ASN A 77 -2.99 -11.92 -14.43
CA ASN A 77 -2.72 -13.09 -15.29
C ASN A 77 -1.66 -14.04 -14.69
N ARG A 78 -1.34 -13.90 -13.40
CA ARG A 78 -0.37 -14.73 -12.69
C ARG A 78 -0.63 -14.76 -11.19
N ASN A 79 -0.01 -15.74 -10.54
CA ASN A 79 0.04 -15.80 -9.08
C ASN A 79 1.03 -14.77 -8.50
N PRO A 80 0.81 -14.32 -7.25
CA PRO A 80 1.77 -13.47 -6.55
C PRO A 80 3.07 -14.24 -6.32
N VAL A 81 4.21 -13.57 -6.52
CA VAL A 81 5.52 -14.14 -6.21
C VAL A 81 5.86 -13.93 -4.74
N GLN A 82 6.80 -14.72 -4.20
CA GLN A 82 7.09 -14.72 -2.77
C GLN A 82 7.49 -13.33 -2.22
N SER A 83 8.25 -12.55 -2.99
CA SER A 83 8.63 -11.18 -2.61
C SER A 83 7.43 -10.24 -2.53
N GLU A 84 6.43 -10.40 -3.40
CA GLU A 84 5.18 -9.62 -3.36
C GLU A 84 4.34 -10.01 -2.15
N ILE A 85 4.22 -11.31 -1.88
CA ILE A 85 3.51 -11.82 -0.70
C ILE A 85 4.11 -11.22 0.56
N HIS A 86 5.43 -11.26 0.72
CA HIS A 86 6.11 -10.68 1.89
C HIS A 86 5.82 -9.18 2.06
N MET A 87 5.77 -8.43 0.96
CA MET A 87 5.49 -7.00 1.02
C MET A 87 4.04 -6.70 1.36
N ILE A 88 3.10 -7.47 0.82
CA ILE A 88 1.68 -7.32 1.14
C ILE A 88 1.43 -7.74 2.59
N ASP A 89 2.06 -8.83 3.05
CA ASP A 89 2.04 -9.24 4.45
C ASP A 89 2.55 -8.14 5.38
N HIS A 90 3.69 -7.51 5.03
CA HIS A 90 4.25 -6.39 5.78
C HIS A 90 3.24 -5.24 5.91
N TRP A 91 2.56 -4.86 4.83
CA TRP A 91 1.58 -3.78 4.88
C TRP A 91 0.32 -4.14 5.68
N MET A 92 -0.14 -5.39 5.62
CA MET A 92 -1.33 -5.83 6.36
C MET A 92 -1.04 -6.03 7.85
N LYS A 93 0.10 -6.63 8.19
CA LYS A 93 0.42 -7.06 9.55
C LYS A 93 1.22 -6.01 10.31
N ASP A 94 2.31 -5.51 9.71
CA ASP A 94 3.23 -4.61 10.42
C ASP A 94 2.77 -3.16 10.37
N TYR A 95 2.11 -2.74 9.28
CA TYR A 95 1.49 -1.42 9.20
C TYR A 95 0.02 -1.43 9.66
N GLY A 96 -0.64 -2.59 9.66
CA GLY A 96 -2.02 -2.73 10.11
C GLY A 96 -3.04 -2.10 9.15
N PHE A 97 -2.70 -1.92 7.87
CA PHE A 97 -3.59 -1.27 6.92
C PHE A 97 -4.70 -2.20 6.43
N THR A 98 -5.88 -1.62 6.24
CA THR A 98 -7.02 -2.31 5.64
C THR A 98 -6.85 -2.44 4.12
N MET A 99 -7.56 -3.40 3.53
CA MET A 99 -7.55 -3.60 2.08
C MET A 99 -7.90 -2.34 1.29
N ASP A 100 -8.83 -1.52 1.79
CA ASP A 100 -9.24 -0.28 1.14
C ASP A 100 -8.05 0.69 0.98
N ILE A 101 -7.30 0.91 2.06
CA ILE A 101 -6.09 1.76 2.03
C ILE A 101 -5.04 1.18 1.08
N LEU A 102 -4.82 -0.13 1.13
CA LEU A 102 -3.83 -0.78 0.26
C LEU A 102 -4.21 -0.64 -1.22
N THR A 103 -5.48 -0.86 -1.57
CA THR A 103 -5.95 -0.71 -2.96
C THR A 103 -5.84 0.73 -3.45
N GLU A 104 -6.08 1.71 -2.59
CA GLU A 104 -5.90 3.14 -2.91
C GLU A 104 -4.41 3.46 -3.16
N ALA A 105 -3.50 2.96 -2.31
CA ALA A 105 -2.05 3.14 -2.52
C ALA A 105 -1.57 2.51 -3.83
N CYS A 106 -2.06 1.31 -4.17
CA CYS A 106 -1.75 0.66 -5.44
C CYS A 106 -2.27 1.47 -6.63
N SER A 107 -3.50 1.99 -6.54
CA SER A 107 -4.11 2.81 -7.59
C SER A 107 -3.31 4.09 -7.84
N ARG A 108 -2.90 4.79 -6.78
CA ARG A 108 -2.01 5.98 -6.86
C ARG A 108 -0.65 5.66 -7.45
N THR A 109 -0.11 4.49 -7.12
CA THR A 109 1.16 4.03 -7.66
C THR A 109 1.10 3.83 -9.16
N VAL A 110 0.05 3.15 -9.65
CA VAL A 110 -0.14 2.94 -11.09
C VAL A 110 -0.39 4.28 -11.78
N ALA A 111 -1.22 5.16 -11.23
CA ALA A 111 -1.46 6.50 -11.78
C ALA A 111 -0.17 7.35 -11.89
N SER A 112 0.71 7.26 -10.90
CA SER A 112 1.94 8.06 -10.85
C SER A 112 3.09 7.47 -11.67
N THR A 113 3.18 6.15 -11.77
CA THR A 113 4.35 5.46 -12.38
C THR A 113 4.04 4.75 -13.69
N GLY A 114 2.76 4.63 -14.06
CA GLY A 114 2.30 3.92 -15.26
C GLY A 114 2.41 2.39 -15.18
N LYS A 115 2.86 1.82 -14.06
CA LYS A 115 3.05 0.37 -13.90
C LYS A 115 2.96 -0.07 -12.44
N ALA A 116 2.85 -1.38 -12.23
CA ALA A 116 2.99 -1.95 -10.90
C ALA A 116 4.40 -1.67 -10.34
N ASN A 117 4.46 -0.89 -9.25
CA ASN A 117 5.71 -0.58 -8.56
C ASN A 117 5.52 -0.70 -7.04
N PHE A 118 5.66 -1.93 -6.57
CA PHE A 118 5.57 -2.29 -5.15
C PHE A 118 6.42 -1.36 -4.25
N ARG A 119 7.66 -1.03 -4.64
CA ARG A 119 8.53 -0.16 -3.83
C ARG A 119 8.00 1.28 -3.75
N TYR A 120 7.35 1.77 -4.81
CA TYR A 120 6.72 3.09 -4.79
C TYR A 120 5.47 3.08 -3.91
N ALA A 121 4.65 2.02 -3.98
CA ALA A 121 3.50 1.84 -3.09
C ALA A 121 3.91 1.80 -1.62
N ASP A 122 5.02 1.10 -1.30
CA ASP A 122 5.56 1.05 0.05
C ASP A 122 5.93 2.44 0.59
N LYS A 123 6.49 3.32 -0.26
CA LYS A 123 6.78 4.72 0.14
C LYS A 123 5.53 5.54 0.42
N ILE A 124 4.44 5.30 -0.31
CA ILE A 124 3.15 5.94 -0.03
C ILE A 124 2.63 5.46 1.32
N LEU A 125 2.60 4.13 1.51
CA LEU A 125 2.08 3.49 2.70
C LEU A 125 2.89 3.84 3.95
N SER A 126 4.22 3.87 3.87
CA SER A 126 5.07 4.32 4.97
C SER A 126 4.80 5.77 5.33
N GLY A 127 4.67 6.65 4.32
CA GLY A 127 4.30 8.05 4.53
C GLY A 127 2.91 8.24 5.15
N TRP A 128 1.96 7.34 4.89
CA TRP A 128 0.65 7.33 5.54
C TRP A 128 0.71 6.81 6.97
N LYS A 129 1.53 5.78 7.22
CA LYS A 129 1.77 5.24 8.55
C LYS A 129 2.36 6.30 9.48
N ASP A 130 3.37 7.03 8.99
CA ASP A 130 4.02 8.12 9.74
C ASP A 130 3.06 9.26 10.07
N LYS A 131 2.01 9.45 9.25
CA LYS A 131 0.95 10.44 9.46
C LYS A 131 -0.27 9.88 10.23
N GLY A 132 -0.20 8.63 10.67
CA GLY A 132 -1.25 8.00 11.48
C GLY A 132 -2.55 7.74 10.73
N VAL A 133 -2.52 7.56 9.40
CA VAL A 133 -3.70 7.24 8.59
C VAL A 133 -4.30 5.90 9.05
N ARG A 134 -5.60 5.88 9.30
CA ARG A 134 -6.34 4.65 9.64
C ARG A 134 -7.58 4.44 8.78
N HIS A 135 -8.07 5.50 8.15
CA HIS A 135 -9.26 5.49 7.31
C HIS A 135 -9.01 6.21 5.98
N LEU A 136 -9.79 5.88 4.95
CA LEU A 136 -9.74 6.57 3.65
C LEU A 136 -9.98 8.08 3.76
N THR A 137 -10.78 8.51 4.74
CA THR A 137 -11.03 9.93 5.03
C THR A 137 -9.77 10.68 5.43
N ASP A 138 -8.84 10.02 6.12
CA ASP A 138 -7.57 10.64 6.53
C ASP A 138 -6.70 10.91 5.30
N ILE A 139 -6.73 10.00 4.32
CA ILE A 139 -6.03 10.17 3.05
C ILE A 139 -6.58 11.38 2.30
N GLN A 140 -7.91 11.51 2.23
CA GLN A 140 -8.56 12.67 1.59
C GLN A 140 -8.19 13.99 2.29
N ALA A 141 -8.17 14.01 3.62
CA ALA A 141 -7.73 15.17 4.39
C ALA A 141 -6.28 15.53 4.06
N LEU A 142 -5.38 14.53 4.02
CA LEU A 142 -3.98 14.74 3.62
C LEU A 142 -3.85 15.28 2.19
N ASP A 143 -4.68 14.81 1.25
CA ASP A 143 -4.66 15.29 -0.14
C ASP A 143 -5.14 16.74 -0.25
N THR A 144 -6.17 17.12 0.51
CA THR A 144 -6.64 18.52 0.56
C THR A 144 -5.56 19.45 1.12
N LEU A 145 -4.94 19.04 2.23
CA LEU A 145 -3.84 19.79 2.84
C LEU A 145 -2.65 19.91 1.88
N HIS A 146 -2.31 18.83 1.17
CA HIS A 146 -1.21 18.85 0.21
C HIS A 146 -1.48 19.80 -0.96
N ARG A 147 -2.71 19.81 -1.50
CA ARG A 147 -3.11 20.74 -2.56
C ARG A 147 -3.05 22.20 -2.11
N GLN A 148 -3.54 22.51 -0.91
CA GLN A 148 -3.45 23.86 -0.33
C GLN A 148 -1.99 24.32 -0.15
N LEU A 149 -1.14 23.44 0.39
CA LEU A 149 0.29 23.76 0.56
C LEU A 149 1.01 23.94 -0.78
N GLN A 150 0.56 23.29 -1.86
CA GLN A 150 1.10 23.49 -3.19
C GLN A 150 0.67 24.84 -3.77
N SER A 151 -0.62 25.20 -3.68
CA SER A 151 -1.12 26.50 -4.14
C SER A 151 -0.44 27.66 -3.41
N ASP A 152 -0.32 27.57 -2.08
CA ASP A 152 0.32 28.62 -1.27
C ASP A 152 1.78 28.81 -1.66
N ARG A 153 2.49 27.71 -1.92
CA ARG A 153 3.90 27.75 -2.33
C ARG A 153 4.07 28.34 -3.72
N GLN A 154 3.12 28.08 -4.61
CA GLN A 154 3.11 28.63 -5.96
C GLN A 154 2.79 30.13 -5.95
N GLU A 155 1.83 30.56 -5.14
CA GLU A 155 1.52 31.98 -4.90
C GLU A 155 2.69 32.73 -4.26
N GLN A 156 3.38 32.13 -3.28
CA GLN A 156 4.55 32.75 -2.66
C GLN A 156 5.70 32.95 -3.65
N LYS A 157 5.94 31.98 -4.54
CA LYS A 157 6.91 32.12 -5.63
C LYS A 157 6.54 33.26 -6.58
N GLN A 158 5.27 33.33 -7.00
CA GLN A 158 4.78 34.42 -7.86
C GLN A 158 4.91 35.80 -7.18
N ARG A 159 4.61 35.91 -5.88
CA ARG A 159 4.78 37.16 -5.12
C ARG A 159 6.25 37.55 -4.93
N GLN A 160 7.17 36.59 -4.78
CA GLN A 160 8.61 36.86 -4.70
C GLN A 160 9.18 37.28 -6.07
N GLU A 161 8.76 36.65 -7.17
CA GLU A 161 9.14 37.03 -8.52
C GLU A 161 8.64 38.46 -8.88
N GLN A 162 7.44 38.84 -8.42
CA GLN A 162 6.93 40.21 -8.60
C GLN A 162 7.65 41.25 -7.72
N LYS A 163 8.18 40.87 -6.54
CA LYS A 163 8.96 41.77 -5.67
C LYS A 163 10.44 41.90 -6.07
N GLY A 164 10.94 41.02 -6.96
CA GLY A 164 12.33 41.03 -7.45
C GLY A 164 12.65 42.09 -8.52
N THR A 165 11.65 42.76 -9.09
CA THR A 165 11.86 43.75 -10.16
C THR A 165 12.10 45.15 -9.57
N ARG A 166 13.30 45.42 -9.04
CA ARG A 166 13.79 46.81 -8.98
C ARG A 166 14.13 47.23 -10.42
N PRO A 167 13.64 48.37 -10.94
CA PRO A 167 13.99 48.82 -12.28
C PRO A 167 15.42 49.34 -12.27
N ALA A 168 16.39 48.47 -12.54
CA ALA A 168 17.74 48.87 -12.88
C ALA A 168 17.88 48.84 -14.40
N GLY A 169 17.76 50.02 -15.01
CA GLY A 169 18.31 50.32 -16.34
C GLY A 169 17.61 49.67 -17.54
N SER A 170 16.99 50.52 -18.37
CA SER A 170 16.82 50.38 -19.83
C SER A 170 17.17 49.02 -20.47
N GLY A 171 16.17 48.22 -20.86
CA GLY A 171 16.37 47.02 -21.69
C GLY A 171 15.09 46.36 -22.22
N ASN A 172 14.88 46.48 -23.53
CA ASN A 172 13.98 45.76 -24.45
C ASN A 172 12.53 45.38 -24.05
N LYS A 173 11.58 46.05 -24.71
CA LYS A 173 10.11 45.80 -24.74
C LYS A 173 9.67 44.44 -25.33
N PHE A 174 10.58 43.50 -25.59
CA PHE A 174 10.26 42.19 -26.19
C PHE A 174 9.85 41.12 -25.16
N ASN A 175 10.19 41.30 -23.87
CA ASN A 175 9.87 40.34 -22.82
C ASN A 175 8.61 40.67 -22.00
N ASN A 176 7.82 41.66 -22.41
CA ASN A 176 6.58 42.06 -21.72
C ASN A 176 5.36 41.22 -22.16
N PHE A 177 5.54 39.91 -22.29
CA PHE A 177 4.41 38.99 -22.51
C PHE A 177 3.94 38.49 -21.15
N GLN A 178 2.67 38.76 -20.82
CA GLN A 178 2.01 38.15 -19.67
C GLN A 178 2.04 36.63 -19.84
N GLN A 179 2.79 35.93 -18.99
CA GLN A 179 2.68 34.48 -18.88
C GLN A 179 1.25 34.13 -18.48
N ARG A 180 0.55 33.39 -19.35
CA ARG A 180 -0.82 32.96 -19.07
C ARG A 180 -0.77 31.93 -17.95
N ASN A 181 -1.26 32.31 -16.77
CA ASN A 181 -1.47 31.39 -15.67
C ASN A 181 -2.81 30.66 -15.92
N TYR A 182 -2.74 29.40 -16.34
CA TYR A 182 -3.94 28.59 -16.57
C TYR A 182 -4.29 27.85 -15.28
N ASP A 183 -5.46 28.15 -14.73
CA ASP A 183 -6.07 27.38 -13.65
C ASP A 183 -6.79 26.16 -14.27
N TYR A 184 -6.06 25.04 -14.31
CA TYR A 184 -6.52 23.81 -14.95
C TYR A 184 -7.77 23.23 -14.28
N ASP A 185 -7.94 23.42 -12.97
CA ASP A 185 -9.10 22.93 -12.21
C ASP A 185 -10.38 23.68 -12.60
N GLN A 186 -10.29 24.98 -12.90
CA GLN A 186 -11.41 25.77 -13.42
C GLN A 186 -11.78 25.36 -14.86
N LEU A 187 -10.79 25.12 -15.71
CA LEU A 187 -10.99 24.68 -17.09
C LEU A 187 -11.66 23.30 -17.15
N GLU A 188 -11.23 22.37 -16.29
CA GLU A 188 -11.83 21.04 -16.19
C GLU A 188 -13.30 21.10 -15.75
N ASN A 189 -13.61 21.91 -14.71
CA ASN A 189 -14.98 22.12 -14.26
C ASN A 189 -15.88 22.81 -15.29
N GLN A 190 -15.34 23.63 -16.18
CA GLN A 190 -16.10 24.24 -17.28
C GLN A 190 -16.40 23.24 -18.41
N LEU A 191 -15.49 22.29 -18.66
CA LEU A 191 -15.67 21.26 -19.69
C LEU A 191 -16.66 20.18 -19.27
N LEU A 192 -16.74 19.87 -17.97
CA LEU A 192 -17.67 18.88 -17.42
C LEU A 192 -19.11 19.41 -17.23
N LYS A 193 -19.35 20.72 -17.43
CA LYS A 193 -20.67 21.36 -17.35
C LYS A 193 -21.42 21.43 -18.69
N LYS A 194 -21.29 20.42 -19.54
CA LYS A 194 -22.12 20.28 -20.76
C LYS A 194 -23.10 19.12 -20.67
#